data_AF-A0A7L4YA54-F1
#
_entry.id   AF-A0A7L4YA54-F1
#
_cell.length_a   1.000
_cell.length_b   1.000
_cell.length_c   1.000
_cell.angle_alpha   90.00
_cell.angle_beta   90.00
_cell.angle_gamma   90.00
#
_symmetry.space_group_name_H-M   'P 1'
#
loop_
_entity.id
_entity.type
_entity.pdbx_description
1 polymer ?
#
loop_
_entity_poly.entity_id
_entity_poly.type
_entity_poly.pdbx_seq_one_letter_code
_entity_poly.pdbx_strand_id
1 'polypeptide(L)'
;MYGPRRERVAASKREPATAKQLKYLASLAEKVGKERFDAEFVKAVKGTDIAPRAPRERTTTASKRLTTAAARKLISALASA
;
A
#
# COMPACT_ATOMS: atom_id res chain seq x y z
N MET A 1 -20.20 6.75 17.18
CA MET A 1 -19.12 6.57 18.17
C MET A 1 -17.88 6.06 17.45
N TYR A 2 -16.84 6.88 17.31
CA TYR A 2 -15.56 6.44 16.73
C TYR A 2 -14.72 5.75 17.82
N GLY A 3 -14.35 4.48 17.61
CA GLY A 3 -13.48 3.76 18.55
C GLY A 3 -12.15 4.48 18.82
N PRO A 4 -11.55 4.30 20.01
CA PRO A 4 -10.32 4.97 20.40
C PRO A 4 -9.21 4.79 19.34
N ARG A 5 -8.43 5.85 19.11
CA ARG A 5 -7.44 5.95 18.01
C ARG A 5 -6.53 4.72 17.88
N ARG A 6 -6.16 4.11 19.01
CA ARG A 6 -5.31 2.91 19.07
C ARG A 6 -5.96 1.68 18.41
N GLU A 7 -7.25 1.45 18.64
CA GLU A 7 -7.98 0.31 18.06
C GLU A 7 -8.10 0.46 16.55
N ARG A 8 -8.35 1.68 16.06
CA ARG A 8 -8.39 1.96 14.60
C ARG A 8 -7.04 1.75 13.93
N VAL A 9 -5.94 2.12 14.60
CA VAL A 9 -4.59 1.85 14.08
C VAL A 9 -4.31 0.34 14.06
N ALA A 10 -4.66 -0.38 15.12
CA ALA A 10 -4.48 -1.84 15.17
C ALA A 10 -5.31 -2.57 14.09
N ALA A 11 -6.57 -2.18 13.91
CA ALA A 11 -7.43 -2.71 12.86
C ALA A 11 -6.84 -2.44 11.46
N SER A 12 -6.40 -1.22 11.19
CA SER A 12 -5.84 -0.86 9.88
C SER A 12 -4.57 -1.64 9.49
N LYS A 13 -3.84 -2.18 10.47
CA LYS A 13 -2.66 -3.03 10.24
C LYS A 13 -3.04 -4.46 9.84
N ARG A 14 -4.27 -4.88 10.07
CA ARG A 14 -4.78 -6.24 9.76
C ARG A 14 -5.79 -6.24 8.63
N GLU A 15 -6.56 -5.16 8.50
CA GLU A 15 -7.55 -5.02 7.44
C GLU A 15 -6.89 -4.93 6.06
N PRO A 16 -7.43 -5.63 5.06
CA PRO A 16 -6.94 -5.52 3.68
C PRO A 16 -7.14 -4.10 3.14
N ALA A 17 -6.35 -3.72 2.14
CA ALA A 17 -6.50 -2.44 1.46
C ALA A 17 -7.88 -2.32 0.80
N THR A 18 -8.52 -1.16 0.98
CA THR A 18 -9.83 -0.89 0.39
C THR A 18 -9.76 -0.76 -1.14
N ALA A 19 -10.86 -1.05 -1.82
CA ALA A 19 -10.95 -0.92 -3.29
C ALA A 19 -10.57 0.49 -3.78
N LYS A 20 -10.95 1.54 -3.04
CA LYS A 20 -10.58 2.92 -3.36
C LYS A 20 -9.06 3.15 -3.30
N GLN A 21 -8.39 2.60 -2.29
CA GLN A 21 -6.93 2.68 -2.17
C GLN A 21 -6.24 1.91 -3.30
N LEU A 22 -6.73 0.71 -3.64
CA LEU A 22 -6.19 -0.10 -4.73
C LEU A 22 -6.32 0.61 -6.08
N LYS A 23 -7.49 1.21 -6.36
CA LYS A 23 -7.71 2.00 -7.58
C LYS A 23 -6.75 3.19 -7.64
N TYR A 24 -6.56 3.90 -6.53
CA TYR A 24 -5.68 5.05 -6.49
C TYR A 24 -4.20 4.67 -6.65
N LEU A 25 -3.77 3.56 -6.03
CA LEU A 25 -2.41 3.01 -6.20
C LEU A 25 -2.12 2.62 -7.65
N ALA A 26 -3.11 2.06 -8.36
CA ALA A 26 -2.96 1.74 -9.78
C ALA A 26 -2.67 3.01 -10.60
N SER A 27 -3.46 4.07 -10.40
CA SER A 27 -3.24 5.37 -11.07
C SER A 27 -1.89 6.01 -10.71
N LEU A 28 -1.47 5.92 -9.44
CA LEU A 28 -0.16 6.42 -9.01
C LEU A 28 0.98 5.64 -9.67
N ALA A 29 0.86 4.32 -9.77
CA ALA A 29 1.87 3.47 -10.40
C ALA A 29 2.08 3.82 -11.89
N GLU A 30 1.00 4.17 -12.61
CA GLU A 30 1.08 4.64 -13.99
C GLU A 30 1.79 6.00 -14.08
N LYS A 31 1.56 6.89 -13.11
CA LYS A 31 2.16 8.24 -13.10
C LYS A 31 3.65 8.25 -12.73
N VAL A 32 4.05 7.50 -11.70
CA VAL A 32 5.42 7.55 -11.13
C VAL A 32 6.39 6.57 -11.78
N GLY A 33 5.88 5.65 -12.60
CA GLY A 33 6.67 4.62 -13.25
C GLY A 33 6.98 3.41 -12.34
N LYS A 34 7.40 2.32 -12.98
CA LYS A 34 7.57 1.00 -12.36
C LYS A 34 8.64 0.99 -11.25
N GLU A 35 9.79 1.60 -11.51
CA GLU A 35 10.95 1.57 -10.61
C GLU A 35 10.69 2.32 -9.30
N ARG A 36 10.12 3.53 -9.40
CA ARG A 36 9.77 4.34 -8.22
C ARG A 36 8.68 3.68 -7.39
N PHE A 37 7.70 3.07 -8.05
CA PHE A 37 6.68 2.28 -7.36
C PHE A 37 7.30 1.12 -6.57
N ASP A 38 8.22 0.36 -7.18
CA ASP A 38 8.87 -0.77 -6.51
C ASP A 38 9.69 -0.35 -5.30
N ALA A 39 10.48 0.72 -5.44
CA ALA A 39 11.28 1.25 -4.35
C ALA A 39 10.43 1.65 -3.14
N GLU A 40 9.32 2.35 -3.37
CA GLU A 40 8.40 2.74 -2.29
C GLU A 40 7.56 1.58 -1.78
N PHE A 41 7.21 0.61 -2.63
CA PHE A 41 6.50 -0.61 -2.23
C PHE A 41 7.32 -1.41 -1.21
N VAL A 42 8.61 -1.62 -1.47
CA VAL A 42 9.54 -2.30 -0.54
C VAL A 42 9.57 -1.59 0.82
N LYS A 43 9.63 -0.26 0.84
CA LYS A 43 9.60 0.53 2.08
C LYS A 43 8.25 0.45 2.79
N ALA A 44 7.15 0.35 2.04
CA ALA A 44 5.80 0.26 2.59
C ALA A 44 5.55 -1.09 3.28
N VAL A 45 6.08 -2.18 2.73
CA VAL A 45 5.94 -3.54 3.29
C VAL A 45 7.02 -3.91 4.31
N LYS A 46 8.08 -3.11 4.46
CA LYS A 46 9.13 -3.34 5.47
C LYS A 46 8.54 -3.46 6.88
N GLY A 47 8.85 -4.56 7.55
CA GLY A 47 8.36 -4.87 8.91
C GLY A 47 6.93 -5.43 8.93
N THR A 48 6.41 -5.84 7.78
CA THR A 48 5.17 -6.63 7.66
C THR A 48 5.51 -7.99 7.07
N ASP A 49 4.60 -8.96 7.21
CA ASP A 49 4.73 -10.29 6.58
C ASP A 49 4.41 -10.30 5.08
N ILE A 50 4.29 -9.12 4.46
CA ILE A 50 3.95 -8.97 3.05
C ILE A 50 5.22 -9.02 2.22
N ALA A 51 5.29 -9.96 1.28
CA ALA A 51 6.40 -10.06 0.35
C ALA A 51 6.49 -8.82 -0.57
N PRO A 52 7.71 -8.37 -0.92
CA PRO A 52 7.92 -7.39 -1.99
C PRO A 52 7.31 -7.83 -3.32
N ARG A 53 7.07 -6.87 -4.22
CA ARG A 53 6.59 -7.17 -5.56
C ARG A 53 7.63 -7.94 -6.36
N ALA A 54 7.22 -9.05 -7.00
CA ALA A 54 8.12 -9.79 -7.89
C ALA A 54 8.36 -9.04 -9.23
N PRO A 55 9.50 -9.21 -9.92
CA PRO A 55 9.89 -8.42 -11.10
C PRO A 55 8.88 -8.39 -12.26
N ARG A 56 8.03 -9.42 -12.40
CA ARG A 56 6.99 -9.53 -13.45
C ARG A 56 5.56 -9.47 -12.89
N GLU A 57 5.43 -9.26 -11.60
CA GLU A 57 4.13 -9.21 -10.95
C GLU A 57 3.42 -7.89 -11.28
N ARG A 58 2.13 -7.99 -11.61
CA ARG A 58 1.30 -6.81 -11.86
C ARG A 58 1.15 -6.01 -10.57
N THR A 59 1.27 -4.68 -10.67
CA THR A 59 1.09 -3.75 -9.53
C THR A 59 -0.23 -3.94 -8.81
N THR A 60 -1.30 -4.20 -9.56
CA THR A 60 -2.63 -4.47 -9.00
C THR A 60 -2.66 -5.75 -8.17
N THR A 61 -1.97 -6.81 -8.60
CA THR A 61 -1.88 -8.07 -7.85
C THR A 61 -1.08 -7.89 -6.56
N ALA A 62 0.09 -7.23 -6.64
CA ALA A 62 0.90 -6.96 -5.45
C ALA A 62 0.16 -6.06 -4.44
N SER A 63 -0.53 -5.04 -4.94
CA SER A 63 -1.28 -4.09 -4.10
C SER A 63 -2.42 -4.75 -3.33
N LYS A 64 -3.04 -5.83 -3.87
CA LYS A 64 -4.10 -6.58 -3.18
C LYS A 64 -3.62 -7.27 -1.89
N ARG A 65 -2.33 -7.54 -1.75
CA ARG A 65 -1.75 -8.10 -0.51
C ARG A 65 -1.57 -7.06 0.57
N LEU A 66 -1.65 -5.76 0.23
CA LEU A 66 -1.44 -4.69 1.18
C LEU A 66 -2.57 -4.64 2.19
N THR A 67 -2.20 -4.32 3.42
CA THR A 67 -3.15 -3.88 4.44
C THR A 67 -3.51 -2.41 4.21
N THR A 68 -4.61 -1.96 4.80
CA THR A 68 -5.03 -0.56 4.72
C THR A 68 -3.93 0.39 5.22
N ALA A 69 -3.19 0.02 6.26
CA ALA A 69 -2.05 0.79 6.76
C ALA A 69 -0.89 0.86 5.75
N ALA A 70 -0.47 -0.27 5.19
CA ALA A 70 0.61 -0.32 4.22
C ALA A 70 0.25 0.45 2.93
N ALA A 71 -1.00 0.32 2.47
CA ALA A 71 -1.52 1.07 1.33
C ALA A 71 -1.51 2.59 1.58
N ARG A 72 -1.91 3.06 2.78
CA ARG A 72 -1.82 4.50 3.10
C ARG A 72 -0.38 5.00 3.09
N LYS A 73 0.54 4.24 3.67
CA LYS A 73 1.97 4.59 3.69
C LYS A 73 2.53 4.73 2.26
N LEU A 74 2.21 3.75 1.40
CA LEU A 74 2.61 3.77 0.00
C LEU A 74 2.00 4.95 -0.77
N ILE A 75 0.70 5.20 -0.60
CA ILE A 75 0.01 6.34 -1.22
C ILE A 75 0.67 7.65 -0.81
N SER A 76 0.92 7.86 0.49
CA SER A 76 1.54 9.09 0.97
C SER A 76 2.93 9.30 0.38
N ALA A 77 3.76 8.26 0.30
CA ALA A 77 5.10 8.33 -0.28
C ALA A 77 5.08 8.64 -1.79
N LEU A 78 4.10 8.09 -2.52
CA LEU A 78 3.94 8.29 -3.96
C LEU A 78 3.21 9.59 -4.33
N ALA A 79 2.45 10.18 -3.40
CA ALA A 79 1.74 11.45 -3.63
C ALA A 79 2.63 12.67 -3.33
N SER A 80 3.66 12.52 -2.48
CA SER A 80 4.65 13.57 -2.18
C SER A 80 5.78 13.67 -3.22
N ALA A 81 5.64 12.96 -4.33
CA ALA A 81 6.71 12.54 -5.24
C ALA A 81 6.58 13.17 -6.63
#